data_AF-A0A7V6VV53-F1
#
_entry.id   AF-A0A7V6VV53-F1
#
_cell.length_a   1.000
_cell.length_b   1.000
_cell.length_c   1.000
_cell.angle_alpha   90.00
_cell.angle_beta   90.00
_cell.angle_gamma   90.00
#
_symmetry.space_group_name_H-M   'P 1'
#
loop_
_entity.id
_entity.type
_entity.pdbx_description
1 polymer ?
#
loop_
_entity_poly.entity_id
_entity_poly.type
_entity_poly.pdbx_seq_one_letter_code
_entity_poly.pdbx_strand_id
1 'polypeptide(L)'
;MSIDGKAQRPIRITERDIERYEEMARYEAKLRGDGYGLIAGVDEAGRGPLAGPVVAAACILPEGETFYGLNDSKKMTERRRDALFVELRRRALAWSVALVTNCEIDRVNILEATKEAMKQALRTLPVKPDVAVIDAVALDGLDYPVMVEKRGDARINAIAAASILAKVTRDRLMKNWDAVYPVYGFSSNKGYGTKEHMDAIRLHGSSPIHRLSFLGNILNDPEIYIDRGVRIEHKVAEDLIARGHTILEHRYSIHEVGEVDFITSRKDEIFVIECKGRGPSSSAFGGVDEAFSAEQADRIRLVVVKWLEEKGLTDVAVEMLYAAVDTDCSGDIMDIRYMPFM
;
A
#
# COMPACT_ATOMS: atom_id res chain seq x y z
N MET A 1 6.01 12.98 -20.68
CA MET A 1 5.80 13.92 -19.55
C MET A 1 6.14 13.20 -18.25
N SER A 2 7.08 13.71 -17.45
CA SER A 2 7.44 13.14 -16.14
C SER A 2 6.21 13.05 -15.22
N ILE A 3 5.90 11.85 -14.72
CA ILE A 3 4.71 11.60 -13.90
C ILE A 3 4.88 12.09 -12.46
N ASP A 4 6.08 12.47 -12.03
CA ASP A 4 6.32 13.20 -10.79
C ASP A 4 7.18 14.43 -11.04
N GLY A 5 6.54 15.60 -11.11
CA GLY A 5 7.27 16.84 -11.42
C GLY A 5 6.54 18.15 -11.16
N LYS A 6 5.36 18.15 -10.52
CA LYS A 6 4.91 19.39 -9.88
C LYS A 6 5.70 19.51 -8.60
N ALA A 7 6.75 20.33 -8.60
CA ALA A 7 7.43 20.80 -7.39
C ALA A 7 6.34 21.18 -6.39
N GLN A 8 6.13 20.34 -5.37
CA GLN A 8 5.10 20.60 -4.37
C GLN A 8 5.48 21.93 -3.73
N ARG A 9 4.60 22.93 -3.86
CA ARG A 9 4.84 24.22 -3.21
C ARG A 9 5.13 23.97 -1.74
N PRO A 10 6.22 24.53 -1.18
CA PRO A 10 6.59 24.29 0.21
C PRO A 10 5.41 24.61 1.11
N ILE A 11 5.17 23.73 2.09
CA ILE A 11 4.11 23.95 3.07
C ILE A 11 4.38 25.24 3.83
N ARG A 12 3.32 26.03 4.06
CA ARG A 12 3.44 27.21 4.91
C ARG A 12 3.69 26.75 6.34
N ILE A 13 4.88 27.03 6.86
CA ILE A 13 5.23 26.83 8.26
C ILE A 13 4.70 28.00 9.08
N THR A 14 4.00 27.69 10.16
CA THR A 14 3.47 28.69 11.10
C THR A 14 4.32 28.73 12.36
N GLU A 15 4.22 29.81 13.13
CA GLU A 15 4.89 29.93 14.44
C GLU A 15 4.49 28.77 15.39
N ARG A 16 3.20 28.40 15.38
CA ARG A 16 2.69 27.22 16.10
C ARG A 16 3.29 25.89 15.64
N ASP A 17 3.79 25.79 14.41
CA ASP A 17 4.48 24.59 13.93
C ASP A 17 5.91 24.50 14.45
N ILE A 18 6.55 25.66 14.66
CA ILE A 18 7.88 25.77 15.26
C ILE A 18 7.79 25.44 16.75
N GLU A 19 6.92 26.12 17.48
CA GLU A 19 6.71 25.91 18.92
C GLU A 19 6.40 24.44 19.23
N ARG A 20 5.53 23.80 18.43
CA ARG A 20 5.18 22.39 18.59
C ARG A 20 6.36 21.47 18.36
N TYR A 21 7.14 21.72 17.30
CA TYR A 21 8.33 20.93 17.01
C TYR A 21 9.34 21.00 18.15
N GLU A 22 9.56 22.20 18.69
CA GLU A 22 10.46 22.43 19.83
C GLU A 22 9.96 21.77 21.12
N GLU A 23 8.65 21.82 21.38
CA GLU A 23 8.05 21.11 22.52
C GLU A 23 8.23 19.59 22.40
N MET A 24 7.96 19.03 21.22
CA MET A 24 8.11 17.61 20.93
C MET A 24 9.58 17.16 20.99
N ALA A 25 10.52 18.04 20.64
CA ALA A 25 11.95 17.77 20.68
C ALA A 25 12.50 17.58 22.11
N ARG A 26 11.79 18.07 23.15
CA ARG A 26 12.24 17.98 24.55
C ARG A 26 12.40 16.53 25.01
N TYR A 27 11.53 15.63 24.55
CA TYR A 27 11.61 14.22 24.91
C TYR A 27 12.87 13.58 24.31
N GLU A 28 13.13 13.82 23.02
CA GLU A 28 14.31 13.32 22.32
C GLU A 28 15.60 13.91 22.92
N ALA A 29 15.58 15.20 23.31
CA ALA A 29 16.69 15.83 24.01
C ALA A 29 16.99 15.18 25.37
N LYS A 30 15.95 14.79 26.13
CA LYS A 30 16.12 14.03 27.38
C LYS A 30 16.80 12.68 27.11
N LEU A 31 16.35 11.94 26.11
CA LEU A 31 16.97 10.66 25.74
C LEU A 31 18.43 10.81 25.30
N ARG A 32 18.75 11.87 24.56
CA ARG A 32 20.15 12.20 24.25
C ARG A 32 20.98 12.48 25.50
N GLY A 33 20.41 13.20 26.47
CA GLY A 33 21.03 13.41 27.79
C GLY A 33 21.25 12.11 28.58
N ASP A 34 20.40 11.10 28.39
CA ASP A 34 20.52 9.77 28.97
C ASP A 34 21.49 8.84 28.19
N GLY A 35 22.13 9.34 27.12
CA GLY A 35 23.16 8.63 26.35
C GLY A 35 22.67 7.97 25.06
N TYR A 36 21.40 8.14 24.66
CA TYR A 36 20.86 7.60 23.41
C TYR A 36 21.07 8.58 22.24
N GLY A 37 21.92 8.25 21.27
CA GLY A 37 22.17 9.10 20.11
C GLY A 37 21.15 8.88 19.00
N LEU A 38 20.93 7.62 18.62
CA LEU A 38 20.05 7.20 17.53
C LEU A 38 18.69 6.78 18.07
N ILE A 39 17.73 7.71 18.01
CA ILE A 39 16.36 7.52 18.51
C ILE A 39 15.44 7.20 17.34
N ALA A 40 14.92 5.97 17.27
CA ALA A 40 13.93 5.57 16.28
C ALA A 40 12.51 5.78 16.80
N GLY A 41 11.73 6.61 16.12
CA GLY A 41 10.29 6.68 16.33
C GLY A 41 9.57 5.62 15.52
N VAL A 42 8.53 5.02 16.10
CA VAL A 42 7.73 3.97 15.47
C VAL A 42 6.25 4.25 15.67
N ASP A 43 5.47 4.12 14.59
CA ASP A 43 4.01 4.24 14.63
C ASP A 43 3.38 3.42 13.50
N GLU A 44 2.07 3.18 13.62
CA GLU A 44 1.29 2.43 12.65
C GLU A 44 0.10 3.20 12.04
N ALA A 45 -0.28 2.79 10.85
CA ALA A 45 -1.53 3.16 10.21
C ALA A 45 -2.33 1.90 9.86
N GLY A 46 -3.65 1.99 10.04
CA GLY A 46 -4.55 0.96 9.53
C GLY A 46 -4.96 -0.13 10.51
N ARG A 47 -5.03 0.13 11.82
CA ARG A 47 -5.56 -0.87 12.75
C ARG A 47 -7.07 -1.08 12.68
N GLY A 48 -7.84 0.01 12.64
CA GLY A 48 -9.31 -0.03 12.64
C GLY A 48 -10.04 -0.37 11.32
N PRO A 49 -9.46 -0.20 10.12
CA PRO A 49 -10.11 -0.55 8.85
C PRO A 49 -10.60 -1.99 8.76
N LEU A 50 -11.70 -2.18 8.02
CA LEU A 50 -12.24 -3.48 7.61
C LEU A 50 -11.44 -4.12 6.47
N ALA A 51 -10.64 -3.33 5.74
CA ALA A 51 -9.88 -3.77 4.58
C ALA A 51 -8.45 -3.20 4.53
N GLY A 52 -7.58 -3.92 3.84
CA GLY A 52 -6.18 -3.60 3.61
C GLY A 52 -5.25 -3.98 4.76
N PRO A 53 -3.94 -3.77 4.58
CA PRO A 53 -2.93 -4.13 5.57
C PRO A 53 -2.92 -3.17 6.76
N VAL A 54 -2.23 -3.59 7.82
CA VAL A 54 -1.62 -2.67 8.79
C VAL A 54 -0.22 -2.32 8.29
N VAL A 55 0.12 -1.04 8.32
CA VAL A 55 1.42 -0.53 7.88
C VAL A 55 2.09 0.13 9.06
N ALA A 56 3.32 -0.25 9.37
CA ALA A 56 4.14 0.41 10.38
C ALA A 56 5.37 1.03 9.73
N ALA A 57 5.86 2.12 10.31
CA ALA A 57 7.10 2.74 9.88
C ALA A 57 8.01 2.99 11.07
N ALA A 58 9.31 2.98 10.81
CA ALA A 58 10.33 3.45 11.75
C ALA A 58 11.09 4.60 11.11
N CYS A 59 11.46 5.62 11.91
CA CYS A 59 12.15 6.80 11.43
C CYS A 59 13.16 7.32 12.46
N ILE A 60 14.39 7.60 12.03
CA ILE A 60 15.41 8.30 12.80
C ILE A 60 15.64 9.65 12.11
N LEU A 61 15.40 10.73 12.84
CA LEU A 61 15.68 12.09 12.38
C LEU A 61 17.16 12.43 12.66
N PRO A 62 17.86 13.09 11.71
CA PRO A 62 19.24 13.51 11.94
C PRO A 62 19.31 14.61 13.00
N GLU A 63 20.40 14.59 13.77
CA GLU A 63 20.68 15.66 14.73
C GLU A 63 21.00 16.98 14.01
N GLY A 64 20.50 18.09 14.54
CA GLY A 64 20.74 19.43 14.00
C GLY A 64 19.82 19.84 12.84
N GLU A 65 18.98 18.94 12.32
CA GLU A 65 17.94 19.30 11.35
C GLU A 65 16.56 19.42 11.98
N THR A 66 15.73 20.25 11.35
CA THR A 66 14.34 20.44 11.74
C THR A 66 13.37 20.05 10.64
N PHE A 67 12.24 19.46 11.05
CA PHE A 67 11.14 19.05 10.20
C PHE A 67 9.87 19.77 10.66
N TYR A 68 9.85 21.10 10.50
CA TYR A 68 8.70 21.88 10.94
C TYR A 68 7.40 21.43 10.27
N GLY A 69 6.32 21.43 11.05
CA GLY A 69 5.00 21.00 10.59
C GLY A 69 4.68 19.53 10.86
N LEU A 70 5.60 18.75 11.45
CA LEU A 70 5.28 17.47 12.09
C LEU A 70 4.17 17.66 13.14
N ASN A 71 3.27 16.70 13.20
CA ASN A 71 2.16 16.61 14.14
C ASN A 71 1.55 15.20 14.03
N ASP A 72 0.57 14.90 14.87
CA ASP A 72 -0.35 13.77 14.68
C ASP A 72 -0.90 13.78 13.24
N SER A 73 -0.56 12.72 12.49
CA SER A 73 -0.88 12.60 11.07
C SER A 73 -2.38 12.73 10.79
N LYS A 74 -3.25 12.36 11.74
CA LYS A 74 -4.71 12.44 11.59
C LYS A 74 -5.22 13.88 11.66
N LYS A 75 -4.48 14.79 12.31
CA LYS A 75 -4.78 16.23 12.38
C LYS A 75 -4.24 17.03 11.20
N MET A 76 -3.51 16.38 10.30
CA MET A 76 -2.89 17.01 9.15
C MET A 76 -3.76 16.86 7.90
N THR A 77 -3.67 17.82 7.00
CA THR A 77 -4.24 17.67 5.65
C THR A 77 -3.37 16.73 4.83
N GLU A 78 -3.97 16.03 3.86
CA GLU A 78 -3.26 15.13 2.94
C GLU A 78 -2.08 15.83 2.25
N ARG A 79 -2.31 17.06 1.75
CA ARG A 79 -1.25 17.90 1.15
C ARG A 79 -0.06 18.14 2.09
N ARG A 80 -0.30 18.39 3.38
CA ARG A 80 0.79 18.60 4.34
C ARG A 80 1.52 17.29 4.64
N ARG A 81 0.80 16.18 4.76
CA ARG A 81 1.40 14.85 4.93
C ARG A 81 2.27 14.47 3.74
N ASP A 82 1.79 14.65 2.51
CA ASP A 82 2.56 14.31 1.30
C ASP A 82 3.85 15.12 1.18
N ALA A 83 3.81 16.43 1.46
CA ALA A 83 5.00 17.27 1.42
C ALA A 83 6.04 16.83 2.46
N LEU A 84 5.59 16.53 3.69
CA LEU A 84 6.49 16.03 4.74
C LEU A 84 6.97 14.61 4.46
N PHE A 85 6.15 13.75 3.84
CA PHE A 85 6.57 12.41 3.42
C PHE A 85 7.76 12.47 2.46
N VAL A 86 7.73 13.40 1.48
CA VAL A 86 8.85 13.62 0.55
C VAL A 86 10.09 14.10 1.30
N GLU A 87 9.94 15.09 2.19
CA GLU A 87 11.06 15.63 2.96
C GLU A 87 11.67 14.59 3.92
N LEU A 88 10.85 13.80 4.61
CA LEU A 88 11.28 12.72 5.49
C LEU A 88 12.06 11.66 4.71
N ARG A 89 11.55 11.21 3.56
CA ARG A 89 12.27 10.21 2.74
C ARG A 89 13.62 10.70 2.23
N ARG A 90 13.75 12.02 2.04
CA ARG A 90 14.97 12.66 1.51
C ARG A 90 16.01 12.97 2.59
N ARG A 91 15.56 13.39 3.78
CA ARG A 91 16.42 13.99 4.81
C ARG A 91 16.48 13.23 6.13
N ALA A 92 15.56 12.30 6.40
CA ALA A 92 15.68 11.46 7.58
C ALA A 92 16.98 10.65 7.51
N LEU A 93 17.64 10.44 8.65
CA LEU A 93 18.90 9.71 8.73
C LEU A 93 18.69 8.26 8.29
N ALA A 94 17.58 7.66 8.75
CA ALA A 94 17.14 6.33 8.35
C ALA A 94 15.63 6.25 8.48
N TRP A 95 14.99 5.51 7.58
CA TRP A 95 13.58 5.17 7.68
C TRP A 95 13.31 3.83 7.01
N SER A 96 12.20 3.21 7.39
CA SER A 96 11.72 1.96 6.82
C SER A 96 10.20 1.88 6.99
N VAL A 97 9.57 1.08 6.14
CA VAL A 97 8.13 0.79 6.19
C VAL A 97 7.92 -0.70 6.03
N ALA A 98 7.07 -1.29 6.86
CA ALA A 98 6.69 -2.69 6.79
C ALA A 98 5.17 -2.84 6.80
N LEU A 99 4.69 -3.92 6.21
CA LEU A 99 3.28 -4.18 6.00
C LEU A 99 2.96 -5.58 6.47
N VAL A 100 1.82 -5.72 7.15
CA VAL A 100 1.24 -7.02 7.48
C VAL A 100 -0.14 -7.09 6.84
N THR A 101 -0.35 -8.11 6.03
CA THR A 101 -1.54 -8.26 5.17
C THR A 101 -2.80 -8.56 5.98
N ASN A 102 -3.97 -8.38 5.37
CA ASN A 102 -5.26 -8.75 5.98
C ASN A 102 -5.33 -10.25 6.31
N CYS A 103 -4.79 -11.13 5.45
CA CYS A 103 -4.73 -12.57 5.74
C CYS A 103 -3.94 -12.87 7.01
N GLU A 104 -2.80 -12.21 7.18
CA GLU A 104 -1.97 -12.37 8.39
C GLU A 104 -2.67 -11.77 9.62
N ILE A 105 -3.33 -10.62 9.48
CA ILE A 105 -4.18 -10.03 10.54
C ILE A 105 -5.26 -11.01 11.00
N ASP A 106 -5.97 -11.64 10.05
CA ASP A 106 -7.00 -12.63 10.36
C ASP A 106 -6.40 -13.87 11.05
N ARG A 107 -5.17 -14.26 10.71
CA ARG A 107 -4.46 -15.41 11.29
C ARG A 107 -3.98 -15.16 12.72
N VAL A 108 -3.37 -14.01 13.00
CA VAL A 108 -2.71 -13.75 14.29
C VAL A 108 -3.43 -12.78 15.20
N ASN A 109 -4.46 -12.08 14.73
CA ASN A 109 -5.13 -10.92 15.33
C ASN A 109 -4.42 -9.57 15.08
N ILE A 110 -5.19 -8.47 15.19
CA ILE A 110 -4.72 -7.12 14.87
C ILE A 110 -3.63 -6.59 15.81
N LEU A 111 -3.62 -6.98 17.08
CA LEU A 111 -2.59 -6.54 18.02
C LEU A 111 -1.24 -7.15 17.64
N GLU A 112 -1.20 -8.47 17.43
CA GLU A 112 0.04 -9.17 17.08
C GLU A 112 0.52 -8.82 15.67
N ALA A 113 -0.40 -8.64 14.70
CA ALA A 113 -0.06 -8.14 13.38
C ALA A 113 0.54 -6.72 13.42
N THR A 114 0.03 -5.85 14.29
CA THR A 114 0.60 -4.51 14.49
C THR A 114 2.01 -4.60 15.07
N LYS A 115 2.21 -5.40 16.11
CA LYS A 115 3.52 -5.62 16.72
C LYS A 115 4.52 -6.16 15.70
N GLU A 116 4.10 -7.12 14.87
CA GLU A 116 4.96 -7.70 13.84
C GLU A 116 5.32 -6.67 12.76
N ALA A 117 4.36 -5.86 12.29
CA ALA A 117 4.66 -4.77 11.36
C ALA A 117 5.69 -3.80 11.95
N MET A 118 5.54 -3.40 13.22
CA MET A 118 6.49 -2.51 13.89
C MET A 118 7.88 -3.14 14.04
N LYS A 119 7.95 -4.42 14.43
CA LYS A 119 9.22 -5.17 14.52
C LYS A 119 9.89 -5.29 13.16
N GLN A 120 9.15 -5.54 12.09
CA GLN A 120 9.69 -5.60 10.72
C GLN A 120 10.21 -4.23 10.27
N ALA A 121 9.49 -3.15 10.55
CA ALA A 121 9.96 -1.80 10.25
C ALA A 121 11.29 -1.55 10.97
N LEU A 122 11.37 -1.83 12.27
CA LEU A 122 12.59 -1.70 13.04
C LEU A 122 13.75 -2.58 12.53
N ARG A 123 13.50 -3.85 12.20
CA ARG A 123 14.52 -4.79 11.68
C ARG A 123 15.06 -4.40 10.30
N THR A 124 14.24 -3.76 9.47
CA THR A 124 14.60 -3.33 8.11
C THR A 124 15.13 -1.91 8.06
N LEU A 125 15.27 -1.25 9.21
CA LEU A 125 15.85 0.08 9.30
C LEU A 125 17.33 0.01 8.91
N PRO A 126 17.82 0.84 7.97
CA PRO A 126 19.21 0.76 7.48
C PRO A 126 20.27 1.02 8.55
N VAL A 127 19.89 1.68 9.64
CA VAL A 127 20.77 2.02 10.77
C VAL A 127 20.13 1.47 12.03
N LYS A 128 20.92 0.74 12.83
CA LYS A 128 20.46 0.21 14.12
C LYS A 128 20.27 1.37 15.12
N PRO A 129 19.10 1.52 15.75
CA PRO A 129 18.88 2.55 16.76
C PRO A 129 19.52 2.17 18.11
N ASP A 130 19.81 3.19 18.93
CA ASP A 130 20.18 3.02 20.34
C ASP A 130 18.94 2.80 21.21
N VAL A 131 17.80 3.37 20.80
CA VAL A 131 16.49 3.24 21.46
C VAL A 131 15.35 3.41 20.45
N ALA A 132 14.27 2.66 20.64
CA ALA A 132 13.01 2.89 19.94
C ALA A 132 11.97 3.53 20.87
N VAL A 133 11.23 4.52 20.37
CA VAL A 133 10.11 5.18 21.03
C VAL A 133 8.83 4.89 20.24
N ILE A 134 7.80 4.36 20.89
CA ILE A 134 6.62 3.79 20.23
C ILE A 134 5.35 4.31 20.88
N ASP A 135 4.31 4.57 20.09
CA ASP A 135 2.99 4.92 20.61
C ASP A 135 2.23 3.68 21.11
N ALA A 136 1.98 3.64 22.42
CA ALA A 136 1.00 2.77 23.07
C ALA A 136 1.13 1.22 22.94
N VAL A 137 2.10 0.67 22.20
CA VAL A 137 2.31 -0.77 22.03
C VAL A 137 3.71 -1.19 22.49
N ALA A 138 3.76 -2.07 23.49
CA ALA A 138 5.02 -2.67 23.94
C ALA A 138 5.52 -3.73 22.95
N LEU A 139 6.82 -3.67 22.64
CA LEU A 139 7.51 -4.64 21.80
C LEU A 139 8.62 -5.32 22.58
N ASP A 140 8.63 -6.65 22.51
CA ASP A 140 9.69 -7.48 23.09
C ASP A 140 10.54 -8.15 21.99
N GLY A 141 11.73 -8.63 22.37
CA GLY A 141 12.62 -9.38 21.48
C GLY A 141 13.45 -8.50 20.53
N LEU A 142 13.74 -7.27 20.96
CA LEU A 142 14.68 -6.37 20.31
C LEU A 142 15.94 -6.25 21.17
N ASP A 143 17.09 -6.05 20.54
CA ASP A 143 18.40 -5.99 21.17
C ASP A 143 18.80 -4.56 21.62
N TYR A 144 17.80 -3.69 21.73
CA TYR A 144 17.89 -2.32 22.25
C TYR A 144 16.61 -1.96 23.03
N PRO A 145 16.67 -0.97 23.93
CA PRO A 145 15.52 -0.54 24.71
C PRO A 145 14.37 -0.02 23.84
N VAL A 146 13.15 -0.32 24.29
CA VAL A 146 11.91 0.19 23.71
C VAL A 146 11.16 0.99 24.77
N MET A 147 10.89 2.25 24.49
CA MET A 147 10.14 3.14 25.35
C MET A 147 8.73 3.33 24.80
N VAL A 148 7.73 3.00 25.61
CA VAL A 148 6.33 3.14 25.24
C VAL A 148 5.80 4.44 25.81
N GLU A 149 5.38 5.33 24.92
CA GLU A 149 4.78 6.62 25.30
C GLU A 149 3.33 6.66 24.85
N LYS A 150 2.46 7.25 25.67
CA LYS A 150 1.06 7.46 25.29
C LYS A 150 0.95 8.74 24.46
N ARG A 151 0.28 8.66 23.31
CA ARG A 151 0.11 9.77 22.36
C ARG A 151 1.47 10.29 21.90
N GLY A 152 2.36 9.34 21.58
CA GLY A 152 3.74 9.63 21.19
C GLY A 152 3.82 10.49 19.92
N ASP A 153 2.89 10.29 18.99
CA ASP A 153 2.74 11.04 17.73
C ASP A 153 2.54 12.55 17.93
N ALA A 154 1.94 12.96 19.05
CA ALA A 154 1.73 14.36 19.43
C ALA A 154 2.84 14.92 20.34
N ARG A 155 3.80 14.09 20.76
CA ARG A 155 4.78 14.44 21.81
C ARG A 155 6.25 14.22 21.42
N ILE A 156 6.52 13.47 20.34
CA ILE A 156 7.87 13.08 19.93
C ILE A 156 7.98 13.20 18.42
N ASN A 157 8.98 13.95 17.92
CA ASN A 157 9.12 14.21 16.49
C ASN A 157 9.38 12.94 15.68
N ALA A 158 10.23 12.04 16.18
CA ALA A 158 10.49 10.77 15.51
C ALA A 158 9.21 9.92 15.35
N ILE A 159 8.31 9.86 16.34
CA ILE A 159 7.04 9.13 16.24
C ILE A 159 6.11 9.84 15.26
N ALA A 160 6.01 11.17 15.32
CA ALA A 160 5.23 11.93 14.35
C ALA A 160 5.70 11.70 12.91
N ALA A 161 7.01 11.64 12.68
CA ALA A 161 7.60 11.32 11.38
C ALA A 161 7.23 9.91 10.91
N ALA A 162 7.36 8.90 11.78
CA ALA A 162 6.93 7.53 11.49
C ALA A 162 5.42 7.46 11.17
N SER A 163 4.58 8.20 11.91
CA SER A 163 3.13 8.25 11.68
C SER A 163 2.79 8.73 10.27
N ILE A 164 3.52 9.72 9.76
CA ILE A 164 3.33 10.25 8.40
C ILE A 164 3.78 9.22 7.36
N LEU A 165 4.94 8.60 7.55
CA LEU A 165 5.46 7.56 6.66
C LEU A 165 4.48 6.38 6.54
N ALA A 166 3.97 5.88 7.67
CA ALA A 166 3.00 4.80 7.71
C ALA A 166 1.67 5.22 7.06
N LYS A 167 1.13 6.40 7.43
CA LYS A 167 -0.17 6.89 6.97
C LYS A 167 -0.19 7.15 5.47
N VAL A 168 0.79 7.87 4.94
CA VAL A 168 0.86 8.19 3.52
C VAL A 168 1.08 6.93 2.68
N THR A 169 1.95 6.02 3.12
CA THR A 169 2.15 4.74 2.43
C THR A 169 0.85 3.94 2.37
N ARG A 170 0.15 3.81 3.51
CA ARG A 170 -1.12 3.08 3.55
C ARG A 170 -2.20 3.74 2.70
N ASP A 171 -2.36 5.06 2.78
CA ASP A 171 -3.42 5.76 2.05
C ASP A 171 -3.22 5.66 0.52
N ARG A 172 -1.97 5.61 0.05
CA ARG A 172 -1.63 5.32 -1.35
C ARG A 172 -1.97 3.89 -1.75
N LEU A 173 -1.66 2.91 -0.90
CA LEU A 173 -2.06 1.52 -1.15
C LEU A 173 -3.58 1.36 -1.26
N MET A 174 -4.34 1.97 -0.36
CA MET A 174 -5.80 1.91 -0.43
C MET A 174 -6.35 2.60 -1.67
N LYS A 175 -5.70 3.66 -2.16
CA LYS A 175 -6.07 4.29 -3.44
C LYS A 175 -5.80 3.35 -4.63
N ASN A 176 -4.70 2.60 -4.62
CA ASN A 176 -4.44 1.60 -5.67
C ASN A 176 -5.47 0.47 -5.62
N TRP A 177 -5.84 0.03 -4.42
CA TRP A 177 -6.88 -0.98 -4.26
C TRP A 177 -8.26 -0.53 -4.70
N ASP A 178 -8.56 0.77 -4.63
CA ASP A 178 -9.80 1.33 -5.18
C ASP A 178 -9.92 1.14 -6.68
N ALA A 179 -8.80 1.24 -7.42
CA ALA A 179 -8.81 1.00 -8.86
C ALA A 179 -9.16 -0.46 -9.19
N VAL A 180 -8.74 -1.41 -8.34
CA VAL A 180 -9.07 -2.84 -8.49
C VAL A 180 -10.49 -3.14 -8.02
N TYR A 181 -10.92 -2.50 -6.94
CA TYR A 181 -12.18 -2.75 -6.24
C TYR A 181 -13.03 -1.48 -6.10
N PRO A 182 -13.47 -0.87 -7.21
CA PRO A 182 -14.05 0.48 -7.20
C PRO A 182 -15.36 0.56 -6.41
N VAL A 183 -16.10 -0.54 -6.31
CA VAL A 183 -17.40 -0.60 -5.63
C VAL A 183 -17.31 -0.31 -4.13
N TYR A 184 -16.13 -0.46 -3.50
CA TYR A 184 -15.96 -0.27 -2.05
C TYR A 184 -15.50 1.14 -1.67
N GLY A 185 -15.08 1.98 -2.62
CA GLY A 185 -14.67 3.37 -2.34
C GLY A 185 -13.44 3.51 -1.43
N PHE A 186 -12.49 2.57 -1.52
CA PHE A 186 -11.24 2.56 -0.77
C PHE A 186 -10.39 3.83 -0.94
N SER A 187 -10.49 4.54 -2.05
CA SER A 187 -9.78 5.80 -2.25
C SER A 187 -10.29 6.89 -1.31
N SER A 188 -11.55 6.84 -0.90
CA SER A 188 -12.16 7.78 0.03
C SER A 188 -12.08 7.27 1.47
N ASN A 189 -12.67 6.10 1.74
CA ASN A 189 -12.80 5.58 3.11
C ASN A 189 -11.53 4.87 3.62
N LYS A 190 -10.51 4.63 2.78
CA LYS A 190 -9.25 3.96 3.15
C LYS A 190 -9.45 2.59 3.83
N GLY A 191 -10.54 1.90 3.54
CA GLY A 191 -10.96 0.64 4.13
C GLY A 191 -11.67 0.76 5.48
N TYR A 192 -11.89 1.96 6.02
CA TYR A 192 -12.67 2.13 7.26
C TYR A 192 -14.14 1.79 7.03
N GLY A 193 -14.82 1.25 8.04
CA GLY A 193 -16.23 0.87 7.98
C GLY A 193 -17.17 2.08 7.99
N THR A 194 -17.10 2.94 6.97
CA THR A 194 -18.10 3.97 6.73
C THR A 194 -19.41 3.34 6.30
N LYS A 195 -20.51 4.09 6.33
CA LYS A 195 -21.81 3.59 5.89
C LYS A 195 -21.75 3.07 4.45
N GLU A 196 -21.13 3.85 3.57
CA GLU A 196 -20.97 3.54 2.14
C GLU A 196 -20.17 2.24 1.96
N HIS A 197 -19.09 2.07 2.72
CA HIS A 197 -18.26 0.87 2.64
C HIS A 197 -19.00 -0.38 3.14
N MET A 198 -19.72 -0.27 4.27
CA MET A 198 -20.52 -1.38 4.80
C MET A 198 -21.69 -1.73 3.87
N ASP A 199 -22.33 -0.75 3.24
CA ASP A 199 -23.39 -0.98 2.26
C ASP A 199 -22.84 -1.67 1.00
N ALA A 200 -21.66 -1.27 0.52
CA ALA A 200 -20.97 -1.95 -0.57
C ALA A 200 -20.62 -3.42 -0.21
N ILE A 201 -20.14 -3.69 1.00
CA ILE A 201 -19.89 -5.06 1.47
C ILE A 201 -21.19 -5.88 1.52
N ARG A 202 -22.31 -5.31 1.95
CA ARG A 202 -23.61 -6.01 1.96
C ARG A 202 -24.13 -6.32 0.55
N LEU A 203 -23.91 -5.42 -0.39
CA LEU A 203 -24.41 -5.54 -1.76
C LEU A 203 -23.54 -6.46 -2.63
N HIS A 204 -22.22 -6.36 -2.49
CA HIS A 204 -21.25 -7.01 -3.38
C HIS A 204 -20.43 -8.12 -2.70
N GLY A 205 -20.62 -8.32 -1.40
CA GLY A 205 -19.80 -9.22 -0.60
C GLY A 205 -18.40 -8.66 -0.28
N SER A 206 -17.54 -9.44 0.38
CA SER A 206 -16.17 -9.05 0.72
C SER A 206 -15.21 -9.23 -0.47
N SER A 207 -14.34 -8.24 -0.69
CA SER A 207 -13.15 -8.41 -1.53
C SER A 207 -12.00 -9.15 -0.81
N PRO A 208 -11.02 -9.70 -1.55
CA PRO A 208 -9.85 -10.38 -0.96
C PRO A 208 -8.99 -9.57 -0.01
N ILE A 209 -9.06 -8.23 -0.06
CA ILE A 209 -8.30 -7.38 0.86
C ILE A 209 -9.07 -7.06 2.15
N HIS A 210 -10.32 -7.51 2.28
CA HIS A 210 -11.04 -7.41 3.54
C HIS A 210 -10.43 -8.34 4.60
N ARG A 211 -10.54 -7.90 5.85
CA ARG A 211 -10.20 -8.69 7.04
C ARG A 211 -11.45 -9.45 7.43
N LEU A 212 -11.52 -10.72 7.06
CA LEU A 212 -12.74 -11.51 7.22
C LEU A 212 -13.13 -11.63 8.70
N SER A 213 -12.14 -11.65 9.60
CA SER A 213 -12.37 -11.65 11.05
C SER A 213 -13.08 -10.39 11.57
N PHE A 214 -13.09 -9.29 10.81
CA PHE A 214 -13.73 -8.03 11.20
C PHE A 214 -15.16 -7.90 10.65
N LEU A 215 -15.56 -8.76 9.71
CA LEU A 215 -16.82 -8.64 8.98
C LEU A 215 -17.99 -9.40 9.61
N GLY A 216 -17.79 -10.14 10.71
CA GLY A 216 -18.82 -11.02 11.29
C GLY A 216 -20.13 -10.33 11.65
N ASN A 217 -20.12 -9.01 11.93
CA ASN A 217 -21.34 -8.22 12.21
C ASN A 217 -21.96 -7.56 10.96
N ILE A 218 -21.30 -7.67 9.81
CA ILE A 218 -21.70 -7.04 8.54
C ILE A 218 -22.26 -8.12 7.60
N LEU A 219 -21.63 -9.30 7.58
CA LEU A 219 -22.05 -10.46 6.81
C LEU A 219 -22.77 -11.45 7.74
N ASN A 220 -24.09 -11.55 7.61
CA ASN A 220 -24.91 -12.58 8.27
C ASN A 220 -25.22 -13.76 7.35
N ASP A 221 -24.55 -13.88 6.21
CA ASP A 221 -24.76 -14.95 5.25
C ASP A 221 -23.39 -15.41 4.70
N PRO A 222 -22.97 -16.67 4.95
CA PRO A 222 -21.62 -17.15 4.62
C PRO A 222 -21.38 -17.44 3.13
N GLU A 223 -22.33 -17.21 2.23
CA GLU A 223 -22.12 -17.46 0.80
C GLU A 223 -21.87 -16.17 0.01
N ILE A 224 -20.59 -15.82 -0.14
CA ILE A 224 -20.15 -14.96 -1.24
C ILE A 224 -19.23 -15.80 -2.13
N TYR A 225 -19.81 -16.28 -3.23
CA TYR A 225 -19.08 -16.93 -4.30
C TYR A 225 -18.31 -15.87 -5.09
N ILE A 226 -16.99 -15.79 -4.87
CA ILE A 226 -16.11 -14.98 -5.74
C ILE A 226 -15.84 -15.84 -6.98
N ASP A 227 -16.28 -15.34 -8.14
CA ASP A 227 -16.02 -15.98 -9.44
C ASP A 227 -14.52 -16.27 -9.61
N ARG A 228 -14.20 -17.41 -10.25
CA ARG A 228 -12.80 -17.86 -10.40
C ARG A 228 -11.94 -16.83 -11.12
N GLY A 229 -12.46 -16.19 -12.18
CA GLY A 229 -11.75 -15.16 -12.94
C GLY A 229 -11.42 -13.94 -12.07
N VAL A 230 -12.39 -13.54 -11.26
CA VAL A 230 -12.22 -12.47 -10.27
C VAL A 230 -11.12 -12.82 -9.25
N ARG A 231 -11.06 -14.06 -8.74
CA ARG A 231 -9.96 -14.49 -7.84
C ARG A 231 -8.58 -14.43 -8.51
N ILE A 232 -8.51 -14.78 -9.80
CA ILE A 232 -7.28 -14.76 -10.60
C ILE A 232 -6.76 -13.34 -10.75
N GLU A 233 -7.60 -12.43 -11.24
CA GLU A 233 -7.25 -11.03 -11.40
C GLU A 233 -6.78 -10.41 -10.09
N HIS A 234 -7.43 -10.72 -8.98
CA HIS A 234 -7.03 -10.22 -7.66
C HIS A 234 -5.62 -10.64 -7.26
N LYS A 235 -5.26 -11.89 -7.50
CA LYS A 235 -3.90 -12.39 -7.19
C LYS A 235 -2.86 -11.83 -8.14
N VAL A 236 -3.21 -11.61 -9.40
CA VAL A 236 -2.35 -10.87 -10.34
C VAL A 236 -2.14 -9.44 -9.87
N ALA A 237 -3.19 -8.75 -9.42
CA ALA A 237 -3.07 -7.41 -8.85
C ALA A 237 -2.17 -7.38 -7.61
N GLU A 238 -2.32 -8.34 -6.68
CA GLU A 238 -1.44 -8.48 -5.50
C GLU A 238 0.03 -8.65 -5.90
N ASP A 239 0.32 -9.55 -6.84
CA ASP A 239 1.68 -9.82 -7.29
C ASP A 239 2.28 -8.65 -8.08
N LEU A 240 1.51 -7.96 -8.93
CA LEU A 240 1.93 -6.73 -9.61
C LEU A 240 2.29 -5.62 -8.62
N ILE A 241 1.43 -5.39 -7.62
CA ILE A 241 1.67 -4.39 -6.57
C ILE A 241 2.92 -4.76 -5.76
N ALA A 242 3.09 -6.03 -5.39
CA ALA A 242 4.28 -6.52 -4.69
C ALA A 242 5.57 -6.32 -5.51
N ARG A 243 5.49 -6.41 -6.85
CA ARG A 243 6.58 -6.14 -7.80
C ARG A 243 6.80 -4.64 -8.08
N GLY A 244 6.09 -3.76 -7.38
CA GLY A 244 6.25 -2.31 -7.48
C GLY A 244 5.54 -1.67 -8.67
N HIS A 245 4.57 -2.35 -9.28
CA HIS A 245 3.71 -1.74 -10.28
C HIS A 245 2.69 -0.81 -9.61
N THR A 246 2.35 0.29 -10.28
CA THR A 246 1.15 1.07 -10.00
C THR A 246 0.07 0.66 -10.98
N ILE A 247 -1.06 0.15 -10.49
CA ILE A 247 -2.24 -0.15 -11.33
C ILE A 247 -2.89 1.17 -11.73
N LEU A 248 -2.95 1.44 -13.04
CA LEU A 248 -3.53 2.64 -13.63
C LEU A 248 -5.00 2.43 -14.00
N GLU A 249 -5.31 1.25 -14.56
CA GLU A 249 -6.66 0.81 -14.90
C GLU A 249 -6.81 -0.69 -14.61
N HIS A 250 -8.04 -1.12 -14.28
CA HIS A 250 -8.45 -2.51 -14.14
C HIS A 250 -9.76 -2.72 -14.90
N ARG A 251 -9.85 -3.77 -15.73
CA ARG A 251 -10.96 -4.03 -16.67
C ARG A 251 -11.28 -2.83 -17.55
N TYR A 252 -10.23 -2.23 -18.13
CA TYR A 252 -10.40 -1.12 -19.04
C TYR A 252 -10.97 -1.63 -20.36
N SER A 253 -12.15 -1.14 -20.73
CA SER A 253 -12.84 -1.56 -21.94
C SER A 253 -13.23 -0.39 -22.81
N ILE A 254 -13.17 -0.61 -24.11
CA ILE A 254 -13.68 0.31 -25.12
C ILE A 254 -14.78 -0.42 -25.89
N HIS A 255 -15.96 0.17 -25.88
CA HIS A 255 -17.14 -0.36 -26.56
C HIS A 255 -16.80 -0.70 -28.03
N GLU A 256 -17.20 -1.90 -28.47
CA GLU A 256 -16.93 -2.46 -29.82
C GLU A 256 -15.46 -2.72 -30.18
N VAL A 257 -14.50 -2.47 -29.28
CA VAL A 257 -13.07 -2.72 -29.53
C VAL A 257 -12.56 -3.91 -28.73
N GLY A 258 -12.70 -3.87 -27.41
CA GLY A 258 -12.17 -4.92 -26.53
C GLY A 258 -12.02 -4.45 -25.08
N GLU A 259 -11.48 -5.34 -24.27
CA GLU A 259 -11.16 -5.13 -22.85
C GLU A 259 -9.72 -5.58 -22.60
N VAL A 260 -9.08 -4.96 -21.61
CA VAL A 260 -7.80 -5.39 -21.05
C VAL A 260 -7.92 -5.46 -19.53
N ASP A 261 -7.40 -6.53 -18.93
CA ASP A 261 -7.56 -6.73 -17.49
C ASP A 261 -6.80 -5.70 -16.66
N PHE A 262 -5.54 -5.41 -16.95
CA PHE A 262 -4.78 -4.37 -16.25
C PHE A 262 -3.96 -3.50 -17.19
N ILE A 263 -3.92 -2.20 -16.88
CA ILE A 263 -2.89 -1.28 -17.37
C ILE A 263 -2.14 -0.80 -16.15
N THR A 264 -0.82 -1.00 -16.11
CA THR A 264 0.03 -0.65 -14.97
C THR A 264 1.26 0.13 -15.41
N SER A 265 1.95 0.75 -14.46
CA SER A 265 3.24 1.42 -14.72
C SER A 265 4.31 0.97 -13.74
N ARG A 266 5.55 0.88 -14.21
CA ARG A 266 6.74 0.65 -13.39
C ARG A 266 7.96 1.28 -14.07
N LYS A 267 8.72 2.11 -13.35
CA LYS A 267 9.94 2.79 -13.86
C LYS A 267 9.74 3.51 -15.21
N ASP A 268 8.65 4.27 -15.35
CA ASP A 268 8.28 5.02 -16.56
C ASP A 268 7.91 4.18 -17.80
N GLU A 269 7.76 2.86 -17.63
CA GLU A 269 7.23 1.95 -18.64
C GLU A 269 5.78 1.57 -18.30
N ILE A 270 4.96 1.36 -19.34
CA ILE A 270 3.58 0.89 -19.22
C ILE A 270 3.56 -0.61 -19.47
N PHE A 271 2.82 -1.33 -18.63
CA PHE A 271 2.59 -2.76 -18.79
C PHE A 271 1.10 -3.01 -18.94
N VAL A 272 0.73 -3.69 -20.01
CA VAL A 272 -0.66 -4.13 -20.23
C VAL A 272 -0.69 -5.61 -19.92
N ILE A 273 -1.49 -6.01 -18.94
CA ILE A 273 -1.56 -7.37 -18.45
C ILE A 273 -2.93 -7.95 -18.73
N GLU A 274 -2.97 -9.08 -19.42
CA GLU A 274 -4.18 -9.90 -19.60
C GLU A 274 -4.06 -11.17 -18.75
N CYS A 275 -5.07 -11.51 -17.96
CA CYS A 275 -5.06 -12.63 -17.03
C CYS A 275 -5.66 -13.89 -17.66
N LYS A 276 -4.99 -15.03 -17.47
CA LYS A 276 -5.49 -16.34 -17.86
C LYS A 276 -5.30 -17.34 -16.73
N GLY A 277 -6.39 -17.81 -16.15
CA GLY A 277 -6.35 -18.92 -15.19
C GLY A 277 -6.54 -20.28 -15.84
N ARG A 278 -5.88 -21.31 -15.29
CA ARG A 278 -6.02 -22.70 -15.71
C ARG A 278 -6.50 -23.59 -14.56
N GLY A 279 -7.38 -24.54 -14.87
CA GLY A 279 -7.83 -25.56 -13.93
C GLY A 279 -7.02 -26.86 -13.98
N PRO A 280 -7.22 -27.77 -13.02
CA PRO A 280 -6.36 -28.95 -12.79
C PRO A 280 -6.34 -29.97 -13.94
N SER A 281 -7.34 -29.93 -14.82
CA SER A 281 -7.53 -30.89 -15.91
C SER A 281 -6.84 -30.52 -17.22
N SER A 282 -6.10 -29.39 -17.26
CA SER A 282 -5.38 -28.94 -18.45
C SER A 282 -3.95 -29.49 -18.44
N SER A 283 -3.55 -30.22 -19.49
CA SER A 283 -2.15 -30.63 -19.69
C SER A 283 -1.29 -29.42 -20.03
N ALA A 284 -0.01 -29.47 -19.64
CA ALA A 284 0.99 -28.39 -19.68
C ALA A 284 0.95 -27.47 -20.93
N PHE A 285 1.39 -26.21 -20.75
CA PHE A 285 1.62 -25.20 -21.80
C PHE A 285 2.09 -25.79 -23.14
N GLY A 286 1.38 -25.51 -24.24
CA GLY A 286 2.01 -24.95 -25.42
C GLY A 286 2.11 -23.43 -25.33
N GLY A 287 2.90 -22.83 -26.22
CA GLY A 287 3.28 -21.41 -26.18
C GLY A 287 2.13 -20.42 -26.38
N VAL A 288 2.49 -19.14 -26.58
CA VAL A 288 1.60 -17.98 -26.78
C VAL A 288 0.46 -18.24 -27.78
N ASP A 289 0.71 -19.06 -28.79
CA ASP A 289 -0.25 -19.44 -29.85
C ASP A 289 -1.44 -20.26 -29.35
N GLU A 290 -1.39 -20.81 -28.14
CA GLU A 290 -2.51 -21.51 -27.49
C GLU A 290 -3.36 -20.60 -26.58
N ALA A 291 -2.85 -19.43 -26.19
CA ALA A 291 -3.48 -18.57 -25.19
C ALA A 291 -4.37 -17.47 -25.80
N PHE A 292 -4.06 -17.04 -27.03
CA PHE A 292 -4.76 -15.96 -27.74
C PHE A 292 -4.90 -16.28 -29.23
N SER A 293 -6.06 -15.98 -29.81
CA SER A 293 -6.15 -15.86 -31.27
C SER A 293 -5.49 -14.56 -31.73
N ALA A 294 -5.00 -14.52 -32.97
CA ALA A 294 -4.45 -13.30 -33.57
C ALA A 294 -5.44 -12.12 -33.49
N GLU A 295 -6.74 -12.38 -33.71
CA GLU A 295 -7.79 -11.37 -33.58
C GLU A 295 -7.96 -10.82 -32.16
N GLN A 296 -7.72 -11.63 -31.12
CA GLN A 296 -7.78 -11.17 -29.74
C GLN A 296 -6.57 -10.29 -29.40
N ALA A 297 -5.38 -10.68 -29.83
CA ALA A 297 -4.18 -9.86 -29.66
C ALA A 297 -4.31 -8.50 -30.37
N ASP A 298 -4.88 -8.47 -31.58
CA ASP A 298 -5.09 -7.23 -32.33
C ASP A 298 -6.12 -6.31 -31.68
N ARG A 299 -7.20 -6.88 -31.11
CA ARG A 299 -8.17 -6.10 -30.32
C ARG A 299 -7.54 -5.47 -29.09
N ILE A 300 -6.77 -6.25 -28.32
CA ILE A 300 -6.05 -5.75 -27.14
C ILE A 300 -5.08 -4.63 -27.55
N ARG A 301 -4.29 -4.80 -28.62
CA ARG A 301 -3.41 -3.75 -29.15
C ARG A 301 -4.19 -2.47 -29.48
N LEU A 302 -5.36 -2.60 -30.10
CA LEU A 302 -6.21 -1.45 -30.44
C LEU A 302 -6.78 -0.75 -29.20
N VAL A 303 -7.17 -1.49 -28.16
CA VAL A 303 -7.57 -0.91 -26.86
C VAL A 303 -6.43 -0.09 -26.27
N VAL A 304 -5.21 -0.63 -26.28
CA VAL A 304 -4.02 0.03 -25.72
C VAL A 304 -3.69 1.31 -26.47
N VAL A 305 -3.71 1.30 -27.81
CA VAL A 305 -3.48 2.51 -28.63
C VAL A 305 -4.49 3.60 -28.26
N LYS A 306 -5.78 3.27 -28.20
CA LYS A 306 -6.82 4.23 -27.83
C LYS A 306 -6.66 4.75 -26.41
N TRP A 307 -6.29 3.88 -25.46
CA TRP A 307 -6.00 4.31 -24.09
C TRP A 307 -4.83 5.31 -24.07
N LEU A 308 -3.73 5.05 -24.78
CA LEU A 308 -2.60 5.97 -24.88
C LEU A 308 -3.01 7.32 -25.47
N GLU A 309 -3.83 7.32 -26.53
CA GLU A 309 -4.39 8.53 -27.14
C GLU A 309 -5.24 9.33 -26.15
N GLU A 310 -6.16 8.66 -25.45
CA GLU A 310 -7.00 9.27 -24.41
C GLU A 310 -6.17 9.90 -23.27
N LYS A 311 -5.05 9.27 -22.91
CA LYS A 311 -4.13 9.79 -21.89
C LYS A 311 -3.08 10.77 -22.43
N GLY A 312 -3.02 11.00 -23.75
CA GLY A 312 -2.05 11.89 -24.39
C GLY A 312 -0.59 11.40 -24.26
N LEU A 313 -0.36 10.09 -24.33
CA LEU A 313 0.95 9.45 -24.19
C LEU A 313 1.48 9.03 -25.58
N THR A 314 2.55 9.67 -26.07
CA THR A 314 3.05 9.44 -27.44
C THR A 314 4.43 8.78 -27.55
N ASP A 315 5.19 8.70 -26.46
CA ASP A 315 6.59 8.21 -26.44
C ASP A 315 6.88 7.39 -25.18
N VAL A 316 6.00 6.44 -24.88
CA VAL A 316 6.12 5.59 -23.68
C VAL A 316 6.36 4.16 -24.13
N ALA A 317 7.33 3.48 -23.51
CA ALA A 317 7.54 2.06 -23.74
C ALA A 317 6.35 1.29 -23.17
N VAL A 318 5.76 0.44 -24.00
CA VAL A 318 4.62 -0.41 -23.62
C VAL A 318 5.03 -1.86 -23.78
N GLU A 319 4.96 -2.62 -22.69
CA GLU A 319 5.13 -4.07 -22.69
C GLU A 319 3.78 -4.74 -22.47
N MET A 320 3.38 -5.57 -23.43
CA MET A 320 2.14 -6.34 -23.35
C MET A 320 2.48 -7.75 -22.84
N LEU A 321 1.93 -8.13 -21.70
CA LEU A 321 2.18 -9.41 -21.04
C LEU A 321 0.85 -10.12 -20.79
N TYR A 322 0.84 -11.44 -20.79
CA TYR A 322 -0.24 -12.19 -20.15
C TYR A 322 0.25 -12.83 -18.86
N ALA A 323 -0.60 -12.76 -17.83
CA ALA A 323 -0.39 -13.43 -16.55
C ALA A 323 -1.02 -14.83 -16.61
N ALA A 324 -0.16 -15.83 -16.75
CA ALA A 324 -0.50 -17.24 -16.57
C ALA A 324 -0.64 -17.55 -15.09
N VAL A 325 -1.84 -17.91 -14.66
CA VAL A 325 -2.14 -18.22 -13.26
C VAL A 325 -2.52 -19.69 -13.10
N ASP A 326 -1.66 -20.44 -12.42
CA ASP A 326 -1.89 -21.84 -12.12
C ASP A 326 -2.74 -21.95 -10.86
N THR A 327 -3.87 -22.67 -10.93
CA THR A 327 -4.74 -22.93 -9.78
C THR A 327 -4.81 -24.42 -9.46
N ASP A 328 -4.92 -24.76 -8.18
CA ASP A 328 -5.19 -26.12 -7.73
C ASP A 328 -6.66 -26.54 -7.97
N CYS A 329 -7.03 -27.74 -7.51
CA CYS A 329 -8.39 -28.26 -7.64
C CYS A 329 -9.45 -27.54 -6.80
N SER A 330 -9.03 -26.77 -5.81
CA SER A 330 -9.88 -25.88 -5.01
C SER A 330 -9.99 -24.49 -5.65
N GLY A 331 -9.24 -24.22 -6.71
CA GLY A 331 -9.17 -22.92 -7.38
C GLY A 331 -8.20 -21.95 -6.71
N ASP A 332 -7.39 -22.41 -5.74
CA ASP A 332 -6.36 -21.61 -5.07
C ASP A 332 -5.12 -21.49 -5.94
N ILE A 333 -4.47 -20.32 -5.87
CA ILE A 333 -3.41 -19.94 -6.80
C ILE A 333 -2.06 -20.48 -6.32
N MET A 334 -1.40 -21.22 -7.21
CA MET A 334 -0.15 -21.92 -6.98
C MET A 334 1.07 -21.14 -7.52
N ASP A 335 0.93 -20.52 -8.69
CA ASP A 335 2.00 -19.78 -9.37
C ASP A 335 1.44 -18.71 -10.32
N ILE A 336 2.21 -17.64 -10.54
CA ILE A 336 1.92 -16.57 -11.50
C ILE A 336 3.16 -16.32 -12.36
N ARG A 337 3.01 -16.51 -13.68
CA ARG A 337 4.06 -16.27 -14.68
C ARG A 337 3.62 -15.22 -15.68
N TYR A 338 4.49 -14.25 -15.96
CA TYR A 338 4.24 -13.24 -16.99
C TYR A 338 5.01 -13.59 -18.26
N MET A 339 4.32 -13.57 -19.39
CA MET A 339 4.89 -13.90 -20.69
C MET A 339 4.49 -12.84 -21.73
N PRO A 340 5.40 -12.42 -22.62
CA PRO A 340 5.12 -11.37 -23.59
C PRO A 340 4.10 -11.81 -24.64
N PHE A 341 3.26 -10.86 -25.08
CA PHE A 341 2.52 -10.97 -26.34
C PHE A 341 3.55 -10.87 -27.48
N MET A 342 3.69 -11.90 -28.31
CA MET A 342 4.58 -11.82 -29.49
C MET A 342 4.08 -10.80 -30.51
#